data_AF-A0A4Y2REZ3-F1
#
_entry.id   AF-A0A4Y2REZ3-F1
#
_cell.length_a   1.000
_cell.length_b   1.000
_cell.length_c   1.000
_cell.angle_alpha   90.00
_cell.angle_beta   90.00
_cell.angle_gamma   90.00
#
_symmetry.space_group_name_H-M   'P 1'
#
loop_
_entity.id
_entity.type
_entity.pdbx_description
1 polymer ?
#
loop_
_entity_poly.entity_id
_entity_poly.type
_entity_poly.pdbx_seq_one_letter_code
_entity_poly.pdbx_strand_id
1 'polypeptide(L)'
;MKDNIDLFNDEATTNFLHSVMHHNSNDCLVPGHRRKDICRSLPDCGSRGRNNLWFFGQEVFSKSSLSGISQIAESRTWTRRILWILLFVSCILGFFYHATTYFSLYAAYPTTVDVRVENKGLLEFPGITLCNNNRLMKSLYCKEFFCNQQEHIQEYEDYWRMNRTDRIRLGYTKDKMTIKCKLNGRMDMDEDQCYKHFRLYHNAEHGNCFTFNAQWNMANHKMLYAYESDMWNKPTELLLDLDVQTEEYLDDHKTPSVLIYVHDPRFYPDFDSEAVKARAGHFYSVGMRKTTTKLLPLPYQTNCTKYSAMPWVNRNKGTLTPK
;
A
#
# COMPACT_ATOMS: atom_id res chain seq x y z
N MET A 1 -20.92 4.02 -11.78
CA MET A 1 -20.35 5.03 -12.68
C MET A 1 -18.95 4.54 -13.05
N LYS A 2 -18.83 4.03 -14.28
CA LYS A 2 -17.56 3.68 -14.92
C LYS A 2 -16.99 5.00 -15.44
N ASP A 3 -15.72 5.29 -15.19
CA ASP A 3 -14.97 6.21 -16.04
C ASP A 3 -13.63 5.58 -16.36
N ASN A 4 -13.50 5.32 -17.65
CA ASN A 4 -12.35 4.83 -18.38
C ASN A 4 -11.40 5.99 -18.67
N ILE A 5 -10.14 5.62 -18.81
CA ILE A 5 -9.06 6.45 -19.32
C ILE A 5 -9.22 6.54 -20.84
N ASP A 6 -9.57 7.72 -21.36
CA ASP A 6 -9.48 8.07 -22.78
C ASP A 6 -8.42 9.17 -22.94
N LEU A 7 -7.26 8.83 -23.52
CA LEU A 7 -6.30 9.79 -24.03
C LEU A 7 -5.72 9.27 -25.36
N PHE A 8 -6.08 10.01 -26.41
CA PHE A 8 -5.45 10.13 -27.73
C PHE A 8 -5.47 8.92 -28.68
N ASN A 9 -6.56 8.85 -29.44
CA ASN A 9 -6.50 8.50 -30.87
C ASN A 9 -5.72 9.60 -31.61
N ASP A 10 -4.70 9.23 -32.36
CA ASP A 10 -4.32 9.99 -33.55
C ASP A 10 -3.87 9.03 -34.66
N GLU A 11 -4.47 9.25 -35.83
CA GLU A 11 -4.42 8.42 -37.02
C GLU A 11 -3.05 8.55 -37.71
N ALA A 12 -2.12 7.62 -37.48
CA ALA A 12 -0.86 7.61 -38.25
C ALA A 12 -0.13 6.26 -38.34
N THR A 13 -0.77 5.11 -38.06
CA THR A 13 -0.07 3.80 -38.01
C THR A 13 -0.70 2.70 -38.85
N THR A 14 -1.48 3.05 -39.87
CA THR A 14 -2.20 2.06 -40.71
C THR A 14 -1.94 2.18 -42.22
N ASN A 15 -0.84 2.79 -42.66
CA ASN A 15 -0.51 2.92 -44.09
C ASN A 15 0.88 2.38 -44.49
N PHE A 16 1.44 1.41 -43.77
CA PHE A 16 2.74 0.83 -44.11
C PHE A 16 2.71 -0.61 -44.67
N LEU A 17 1.53 -1.20 -44.94
CA LEU A 17 1.42 -2.58 -45.44
C LEU A 17 0.41 -2.78 -46.58
N HIS A 18 0.22 -1.80 -47.48
CA HIS A 18 -0.70 -1.98 -48.62
C HIS A 18 -0.24 -1.40 -49.97
N SER A 19 1.07 -1.28 -50.23
CA SER A 19 1.58 -0.82 -51.53
C SER A 19 2.75 -1.63 -52.07
N VAL A 20 2.82 -2.91 -51.72
CA VAL A 20 3.67 -3.88 -52.42
C VAL A 20 2.81 -5.11 -52.72
N MET A 21 2.03 -5.03 -53.78
CA MET A 21 1.62 -6.14 -54.67
C MET A 21 0.51 -5.62 -55.60
N HIS A 22 0.61 -5.98 -56.87
CA HIS A 22 -0.26 -5.62 -58.01
C HIS A 22 0.02 -4.27 -58.69
N HIS A 23 0.82 -4.33 -59.76
CA HIS A 23 0.25 -4.08 -61.09
C HIS A 23 1.11 -4.75 -62.17
N ASN A 24 0.63 -5.92 -62.58
CA ASN A 24 0.99 -6.55 -63.83
C ASN A 24 0.00 -6.04 -64.91
N SER A 25 0.54 -5.78 -66.09
CA SER A 25 -0.03 -5.89 -67.43
C SER A 25 -1.50 -5.50 -67.73
N ASN A 26 -1.58 -4.63 -68.76
CA ASN A 26 -2.54 -4.56 -69.87
C ASN A 26 -3.73 -3.59 -69.81
N ASP A 27 -4.06 -3.12 -71.03
CA ASP A 27 -5.23 -2.38 -71.52
C ASP A 27 -5.14 -0.84 -71.42
N CYS A 28 -5.25 -0.02 -72.49
CA CYS A 28 -5.81 -0.21 -73.82
C CYS A 28 -4.99 0.53 -74.91
N LEU A 29 -4.90 -0.10 -76.08
CA LEU A 29 -4.48 0.49 -77.36
C LEU A 29 -5.59 1.40 -77.92
N VAL A 30 -5.20 2.58 -78.41
CA VAL A 30 -5.95 3.34 -79.44
C VAL A 30 -4.98 3.64 -80.59
N PRO A 31 -5.39 3.51 -81.86
CA PRO A 31 -4.49 3.27 -82.98
C PRO A 31 -4.02 4.57 -83.65
N GLY A 32 -2.78 4.55 -84.14
CA GLY A 32 -2.31 5.47 -85.17
C GLY A 32 -1.47 6.63 -84.65
N HIS A 33 -0.25 6.35 -84.21
CA HIS A 33 0.89 7.25 -84.46
C HIS A 33 2.20 6.46 -84.46
N ARG A 34 3.04 6.75 -85.47
CA ARG A 34 4.29 6.06 -85.76
C ARG A 34 5.28 6.14 -84.59
N ARG A 35 5.91 4.99 -84.30
CA ARG A 35 7.07 4.81 -83.40
C ARG A 35 8.27 5.65 -83.89
N LYS A 36 8.30 6.92 -83.50
CA LYS A 36 9.44 7.86 -83.45
C LYS A 36 8.79 9.19 -83.07
N ASP A 37 9.38 9.92 -82.13
CA ASP A 37 8.91 11.24 -81.65
C ASP A 37 8.03 11.24 -80.38
N ILE A 38 8.39 10.48 -79.36
CA ILE A 38 8.10 10.86 -77.95
C ILE A 38 9.37 10.62 -77.11
N CYS A 39 10.42 11.37 -77.45
CA CYS A 39 11.63 11.56 -76.63
C CYS A 39 12.12 13.00 -76.80
N ARG A 40 11.23 13.97 -76.55
CA ARG A 40 11.56 15.40 -76.47
C ARG A 40 10.74 16.07 -75.36
N SER A 41 10.96 15.67 -74.11
CA SER A 41 10.55 16.48 -72.93
C SER A 41 11.07 15.99 -71.57
N LEU A 42 11.95 14.98 -71.50
CA LEU A 42 12.56 14.55 -70.24
C LEU A 42 14.08 14.44 -70.43
N PRO A 43 14.90 15.18 -69.67
CA PRO A 43 16.34 15.05 -69.76
C PRO A 43 16.76 13.74 -69.07
N ASP A 44 17.44 12.92 -69.86
CA ASP A 44 18.51 12.01 -69.43
C ASP A 44 18.12 10.73 -68.67
N CYS A 45 17.52 9.78 -69.38
CA CYS A 45 17.63 8.37 -69.02
C CYS A 45 18.75 7.74 -69.86
N GLY A 46 19.96 7.71 -69.29
CA GLY A 46 21.05 6.91 -69.82
C GLY A 46 22.42 7.45 -69.49
N SER A 47 23.02 6.99 -68.39
CA SER A 47 24.37 6.39 -68.46
C SER A 47 24.94 5.98 -67.09
N ARG A 48 25.50 4.76 -67.11
CA ARG A 48 26.70 4.31 -66.40
C ARG A 48 26.69 4.32 -64.88
N GLY A 49 26.72 3.11 -64.33
CA GLY A 49 27.21 2.83 -63.00
C GLY A 49 28.52 3.55 -62.70
N ARG A 50 28.41 4.58 -61.88
CA ARG A 50 29.42 4.94 -60.89
C ARG A 50 28.73 4.74 -59.56
N ASN A 51 29.17 3.75 -58.79
CA ASN A 51 28.75 3.54 -57.42
C ASN A 51 29.25 4.70 -56.57
N ASN A 52 28.63 5.86 -56.73
CA ASN A 52 28.88 6.99 -55.88
C ASN A 52 27.90 6.83 -54.72
N LEU A 53 28.30 6.04 -53.72
CA LEU A 53 27.63 5.91 -52.42
C LEU A 53 27.18 7.28 -51.88
N TRP A 54 27.94 8.32 -52.22
CA TRP A 54 27.67 9.72 -51.95
C TRP A 54 26.38 10.28 -52.57
N PHE A 55 26.09 9.97 -53.84
CA PHE A 55 24.85 10.40 -54.51
C PHE A 55 23.61 9.70 -53.93
N PHE A 56 23.74 8.40 -53.64
CA PHE A 56 22.68 7.64 -52.98
C PHE A 56 22.42 8.15 -51.56
N GLY A 57 23.47 8.45 -50.79
CA GLY A 57 23.36 9.02 -49.46
C GLY A 57 22.66 10.38 -49.46
N GLN A 58 22.98 11.27 -50.41
CA GLN A 58 22.31 12.56 -50.51
C GLN A 58 20.81 12.45 -50.76
N GLU A 59 20.39 11.54 -51.65
CA GLU A 59 18.97 11.36 -51.97
C GLU A 59 18.16 10.78 -50.80
N VAL A 60 18.76 9.87 -50.03
CA VAL A 60 18.14 9.26 -48.84
C VAL A 60 18.08 10.27 -47.69
N PHE A 61 19.15 11.03 -47.46
CA PHE A 61 19.21 12.01 -46.38
C PHE A 61 18.39 13.28 -46.66
N SER A 62 18.23 13.70 -47.92
CA SER A 62 17.34 14.81 -48.28
C SER A 62 15.86 14.47 -48.03
N LYS A 63 15.48 13.19 -48.16
CA LYS A 63 14.12 12.69 -47.89
C LYS A 63 13.90 12.30 -46.41
N SER A 64 14.87 12.54 -45.53
CA SER A 64 14.75 12.19 -44.11
C SER A 64 13.81 13.14 -43.38
N SER A 65 12.97 12.59 -42.50
CA SER A 65 12.06 13.36 -41.63
C SER A 65 12.79 14.16 -40.54
N LEU A 66 14.08 13.87 -40.32
CA LEU A 66 14.94 14.62 -39.42
C LEU A 66 15.37 15.92 -40.11
N SER A 67 14.75 17.03 -39.71
CA SER A 67 14.98 18.38 -40.25
C SER A 67 16.45 18.81 -40.26
N GLY A 68 17.25 18.35 -39.29
CA GLY A 68 18.69 18.60 -39.28
C GLY A 68 19.45 17.87 -40.39
N ILE A 69 19.04 16.64 -40.72
CA ILE A 69 19.72 15.81 -41.71
C ILE A 69 19.39 16.25 -43.14
N SER A 70 18.13 16.59 -43.41
CA SER A 70 17.71 17.10 -44.72
C SER A 70 18.37 18.43 -45.05
N GLN A 71 18.48 19.36 -44.09
CA GLN A 71 19.16 20.64 -44.30
C GLN A 71 20.68 20.52 -44.48
N ILE A 72 21.32 19.53 -43.84
CA ILE A 72 22.74 19.21 -44.10
C ILE A 72 22.91 18.66 -45.52
N ALA A 73 22.00 17.79 -45.98
CA ALA A 73 22.04 17.17 -47.32
C ALA A 73 21.79 18.19 -48.45
N GLU A 74 20.88 19.14 -48.25
CA GLU A 74 20.53 20.19 -49.23
C GLU A 74 21.48 21.42 -49.21
N SER A 75 22.42 21.48 -48.26
CA SER A 75 23.34 22.60 -48.12
C SER A 75 24.37 22.68 -49.26
N ARG A 76 24.36 23.80 -50.02
CA ARG A 76 25.23 24.00 -51.19
C ARG A 76 26.60 24.59 -50.87
N THR A 77 26.73 25.30 -49.74
CA THR A 77 27.98 25.94 -49.29
C THR A 77 28.54 25.25 -48.04
N TRP A 78 29.88 25.16 -47.96
CA TRP A 78 30.56 24.43 -46.89
C TRP A 78 30.39 25.09 -45.51
N THR A 79 30.34 26.42 -45.44
CA THR A 79 30.10 27.17 -44.18
C THR A 79 28.70 26.92 -43.62
N ARG A 80 27.67 26.96 -44.47
CA ARG A 80 26.28 26.65 -44.09
C ARG A 80 26.14 25.20 -43.62
N ARG A 81 26.86 24.28 -44.27
CA ARG A 81 26.92 22.87 -43.88
C ARG A 81 27.53 22.68 -42.49
N ILE A 82 28.61 23.37 -42.18
CA ILE A 82 29.24 23.34 -40.85
C ILE A 82 28.28 23.88 -39.79
N LEU A 83 27.58 24.99 -40.05
CA LEU A 83 26.62 25.56 -39.10
C LEU A 83 25.49 24.57 -38.79
N TRP A 84 24.90 23.93 -39.80
CA TRP A 84 23.84 22.93 -39.60
C TRP A 84 24.35 21.68 -38.89
N ILE A 85 25.59 21.24 -39.15
CA ILE A 85 26.23 20.14 -38.43
C ILE A 85 26.40 20.50 -36.95
N LEU A 86 26.93 21.69 -36.63
CA LEU A 86 27.11 22.13 -35.24
C LEU A 86 25.78 22.20 -34.48
N LEU A 87 24.74 22.77 -35.11
CA LEU A 87 23.41 22.83 -34.54
C LEU A 87 22.83 21.43 -34.30
N PHE A 88 22.95 20.54 -35.28
CA PHE A 88 22.47 19.16 -35.20
C PHE A 88 23.19 18.37 -34.10
N VAL A 89 24.51 18.49 -34.00
CA VAL A 89 25.31 17.88 -32.93
C VAL A 89 24.92 18.43 -31.56
N SER A 90 24.73 19.75 -31.43
CA SER A 90 24.26 20.36 -30.18
C SER A 90 22.90 19.81 -29.75
N CYS A 91 21.95 19.67 -30.68
CA CYS A 91 20.64 19.10 -30.41
C CYS A 91 20.73 17.62 -30.01
N ILE A 92 21.58 16.83 -30.67
CA ILE A 92 21.80 15.42 -30.32
C ILE A 92 22.38 15.28 -28.91
N LEU A 93 23.38 16.08 -28.56
CA LEU A 93 23.99 16.06 -27.23
C LEU A 93 22.98 16.44 -26.15
N GLY A 94 22.19 17.50 -26.39
CA GLY A 94 21.11 17.90 -25.48
C GLY A 94 20.04 16.82 -25.33
N PHE A 95 19.65 16.17 -26.43
CA PHE A 95 18.70 15.05 -26.41
C PHE A 95 19.22 13.90 -25.54
N PHE A 96 20.45 13.45 -25.75
CA PHE A 96 21.02 12.37 -24.95
C PHE A 96 21.17 12.76 -23.48
N TYR A 97 21.56 14.00 -23.18
CA TYR A 97 21.62 14.50 -21.80
C TYR A 97 20.26 14.47 -21.10
N HIS A 98 19.21 14.97 -21.76
CA HIS A 98 17.86 14.92 -21.20
C HIS A 98 17.34 13.49 -21.11
N ALA A 99 17.57 12.66 -22.13
CA ALA A 99 17.14 11.28 -22.16
C ALA A 99 17.77 10.47 -21.01
N THR A 100 19.07 10.60 -20.77
CA THR A 100 19.73 9.92 -19.63
C THR A 100 19.24 10.46 -18.29
N THR A 101 19.00 11.77 -18.18
CA THR A 101 18.47 12.38 -16.96
C THR A 101 17.06 11.86 -16.64
N TYR A 102 16.13 11.89 -17.61
CA TYR A 102 14.78 11.38 -17.43
C TYR A 102 14.75 9.87 -17.20
N PHE A 103 15.60 9.12 -17.90
CA PHE A 103 15.74 7.68 -17.66
C PHE A 103 16.23 7.41 -16.24
N SER A 104 17.21 8.16 -15.74
CA SER A 104 17.70 8.01 -14.36
C SER A 104 16.62 8.36 -13.33
N LEU A 105 15.79 9.37 -13.59
CA LEU A 105 14.64 9.72 -12.76
C LEU A 105 13.57 8.62 -12.76
N TYR A 106 13.28 8.03 -13.91
CA TYR A 106 12.35 6.92 -14.03
C TYR A 106 12.86 5.67 -13.30
N ALA A 107 14.14 5.33 -13.48
CA ALA A 107 14.78 4.19 -12.83
C ALA A 107 14.98 4.37 -11.32
N ALA A 108 14.90 5.59 -10.79
CA ALA A 108 14.97 5.87 -9.35
C ALA A 108 13.65 5.56 -8.62
N TYR A 109 12.54 5.36 -9.33
CA TYR A 109 11.20 5.09 -8.77
C TYR A 109 10.80 6.05 -7.63
N PRO A 110 10.85 7.38 -7.82
CA PRO A 110 10.41 8.33 -6.81
C PRO A 110 8.92 8.15 -6.52
N THR A 111 8.51 8.36 -5.26
CA THR A 111 7.11 8.23 -4.83
C THR A 111 6.62 9.52 -4.18
N THR A 112 5.34 9.81 -4.34
CA THR A 112 4.66 10.96 -3.74
C THR A 112 3.54 10.45 -2.82
N VAL A 113 3.35 11.13 -1.69
CA VAL A 113 2.29 10.78 -0.72
C VAL A 113 1.01 11.52 -1.10
N ASP A 114 -0.07 10.77 -1.29
CA ASP A 114 -1.40 11.31 -1.55
C ASP A 114 -2.28 11.13 -0.30
N VAL A 115 -2.74 12.25 0.28
CA VAL A 115 -3.56 12.27 1.49
C VAL A 115 -5.00 12.57 1.09
N ARG A 116 -5.89 11.60 1.29
CA ARG A 116 -7.33 11.74 1.03
C ARG A 116 -8.13 11.56 2.31
N VAL A 117 -9.07 12.48 2.53
CA VAL A 117 -10.08 12.34 3.59
C VAL A 117 -11.31 11.72 2.96
N GLU A 118 -11.62 10.49 3.35
CA GLU A 118 -12.82 9.78 2.91
C GLU A 118 -13.85 9.77 4.05
N ASN A 119 -15.02 10.37 3.85
CA ASN A 119 -16.15 10.15 4.74
C ASN A 119 -17.01 9.01 4.18
N LYS A 120 -16.85 7.81 4.77
CA LYS A 120 -17.58 6.60 4.35
C LYS A 120 -18.91 6.42 5.09
N GLY A 121 -19.21 7.20 6.14
CA GLY A 121 -20.37 7.05 7.03
C GLY A 121 -20.39 5.75 7.86
N LEU A 122 -19.89 4.66 7.29
CA LEU A 122 -19.76 3.33 7.87
C LEU A 122 -18.30 2.90 7.91
N LEU A 123 -17.80 2.58 9.10
CA LEU A 123 -16.45 2.06 9.33
C LEU A 123 -16.51 0.67 9.98
N GLU A 124 -15.50 -0.17 9.75
CA GLU A 124 -15.33 -1.39 10.53
C GLU A 124 -14.98 -1.02 11.97
N PHE A 125 -15.69 -1.60 12.95
CA PHE A 125 -15.40 -1.40 14.36
C PHE A 125 -14.05 -2.08 14.70
N PRO A 126 -13.16 -1.44 15.46
CA PRO A 126 -11.84 -2.00 15.76
C PRO A 126 -11.91 -3.23 16.68
N GLY A 127 -10.79 -3.95 16.80
CA GLY A 127 -10.52 -4.81 17.94
C GLY A 127 -10.03 -3.95 19.11
N ILE A 128 -10.57 -4.19 20.31
CA ILE A 128 -10.17 -3.47 21.53
C ILE A 128 -9.68 -4.48 22.55
N THR A 129 -8.37 -4.51 22.78
CA THR A 129 -7.72 -5.39 23.76
C THR A 129 -7.52 -4.64 25.06
N LEU A 130 -8.00 -5.24 26.14
CA LEU A 130 -7.89 -4.74 27.50
C LEU A 130 -6.98 -5.66 28.29
N CYS A 131 -5.96 -5.13 28.94
CA CYS A 131 -5.09 -5.88 29.85
C CYS A 131 -5.06 -5.16 31.20
N ASN A 132 -5.16 -5.90 32.30
CA ASN A 132 -4.83 -5.33 33.60
C ASN A 132 -3.32 -5.06 33.63
N ASN A 133 -2.91 -3.90 34.14
CA ASN A 133 -1.49 -3.60 34.31
C ASN A 133 -0.84 -4.58 35.30
N ASN A 134 -1.62 -5.15 36.23
CA ASN A 134 -1.21 -6.27 37.05
C ASN A 134 -1.39 -7.61 36.31
N ARG A 135 -0.34 -8.44 36.27
CA ARG A 135 -0.28 -9.65 35.44
C ARG A 135 -0.93 -10.84 36.14
N LEU A 136 -0.74 -10.93 37.46
CA LEU A 136 -1.14 -12.06 38.31
C LEU A 136 -2.04 -11.57 39.44
N MET A 137 -3.04 -12.36 39.80
CA MET A 137 -3.85 -12.09 40.98
C MET A 137 -3.10 -12.53 42.24
N LYS A 138 -2.84 -11.60 43.16
CA LYS A 138 -2.14 -11.86 44.44
C LYS A 138 -2.75 -13.01 45.21
N SER A 139 -4.07 -13.10 45.30
CA SER A 139 -4.75 -14.16 46.05
C SER A 139 -4.48 -15.56 45.48
N LEU A 140 -4.48 -15.70 44.15
CA LEU A 140 -4.17 -16.96 43.47
C LEU A 140 -2.68 -17.29 43.58
N TYR A 141 -1.83 -16.29 43.36
CA TYR A 141 -0.37 -16.42 43.47
C TYR A 141 0.04 -16.87 44.89
N CYS A 142 -0.45 -16.17 45.91
CA CYS A 142 -0.10 -16.44 47.30
C CYS A 142 -0.67 -17.76 47.82
N LYS A 143 -1.76 -18.25 47.24
CA LYS A 143 -2.28 -19.60 47.54
C LYS A 143 -1.32 -20.70 47.07
N GLU A 144 -0.56 -20.45 46.01
CA GLU A 144 0.34 -21.43 45.42
C GLU A 144 1.77 -21.33 45.97
N PHE A 145 2.26 -20.12 46.20
CA PHE A 145 3.64 -19.86 46.62
C PHE A 145 3.80 -19.45 48.09
N PHE A 146 2.70 -19.39 48.87
CA PHE A 146 2.68 -19.09 50.31
C PHE A 146 3.37 -17.74 50.68
N CYS A 147 2.72 -16.61 50.40
CA CYS A 147 3.26 -15.25 50.64
C CYS A 147 3.44 -14.83 52.11
N ASN A 148 3.32 -15.72 53.09
CA ASN A 148 3.15 -15.35 54.50
C ASN A 148 4.38 -14.73 55.19
N GLN A 149 5.54 -14.59 54.53
CA GLN A 149 6.79 -14.13 55.18
C GLN A 149 7.76 -13.30 54.31
N GLN A 150 7.39 -12.86 53.10
CA GLN A 150 8.31 -12.08 52.26
C GLN A 150 7.90 -10.60 52.20
N GLU A 151 8.74 -9.73 52.76
CA GLU A 151 8.63 -8.26 52.61
C GLU A 151 8.84 -7.80 51.16
N HIS A 152 9.43 -8.64 50.31
CA HIS A 152 9.62 -8.35 48.89
C HIS A 152 9.26 -9.58 48.04
N ILE A 153 8.07 -9.56 47.44
CA ILE A 153 7.71 -10.51 46.38
C ILE A 153 8.47 -10.07 45.12
N GLN A 154 9.39 -10.90 44.62
CA GLN A 154 10.06 -10.67 43.33
C GLN A 154 9.14 -11.10 42.18
N GLU A 155 7.98 -10.44 42.03
CA GLU A 155 6.92 -10.76 41.05
C GLU A 155 7.52 -11.01 39.66
N TYR A 156 8.45 -10.15 39.24
CA TYR A 156 9.07 -10.21 37.93
C TYR A 156 9.81 -11.54 37.70
N GLU A 157 10.73 -11.91 38.60
CA GLU A 157 11.55 -13.12 38.47
C GLU A 157 10.70 -14.39 38.52
N ASP A 158 9.76 -14.45 39.47
CA ASP A 158 8.88 -15.61 39.64
C ASP A 158 7.97 -15.79 38.43
N TYR A 159 7.39 -14.69 37.91
CA TYR A 159 6.56 -14.71 36.72
C TYR A 159 7.30 -15.24 35.49
N TRP A 160 8.55 -14.82 35.29
CA TRP A 160 9.35 -15.27 34.14
C TRP A 160 9.80 -16.74 34.24
N ARG A 161 9.93 -17.28 35.46
CA ARG A 161 10.20 -18.71 35.71
C ARG A 161 8.99 -19.60 35.44
N MET A 162 7.77 -19.08 35.57
CA MET A 162 6.55 -19.85 35.32
C MET A 162 6.38 -20.22 33.84
N ASN A 163 5.79 -21.40 33.62
CA ASN A 163 5.32 -21.79 32.30
C ASN A 163 4.08 -20.98 31.88
N ARG A 164 3.72 -21.05 30.60
CA ARG A 164 2.57 -20.31 30.05
C ARG A 164 1.23 -20.69 30.70
N THR A 165 1.03 -21.95 31.05
CA THR A 165 -0.24 -22.44 31.62
C THR A 165 -0.46 -21.86 33.01
N ASP A 166 0.58 -21.81 33.84
CA ASP A 166 0.52 -21.25 35.18
C ASP A 166 0.31 -19.73 35.14
N ARG A 167 0.99 -19.02 34.23
CA ARG A 167 0.73 -17.58 34.02
C ARG A 167 -0.72 -17.30 33.63
N ILE A 168 -1.33 -18.13 32.79
CA ILE A 168 -2.74 -18.00 32.41
C ILE A 168 -3.66 -18.30 33.60
N ARG A 169 -3.36 -19.36 34.35
CA ARG A 169 -4.18 -19.81 35.49
C ARG A 169 -4.16 -18.82 36.66
N LEU A 170 -3.00 -18.21 36.92
CA LEU A 170 -2.80 -17.24 38.01
C LEU A 170 -3.15 -15.80 37.61
N GLY A 171 -3.37 -15.54 36.32
CA GLY A 171 -3.81 -14.24 35.82
C GLY A 171 -5.30 -13.99 35.98
N TYR A 172 -5.71 -12.77 35.66
CA TYR A 172 -7.11 -12.35 35.72
C TYR A 172 -7.98 -13.18 34.76
N THR A 173 -9.22 -13.46 35.18
CA THR A 173 -10.28 -13.98 34.31
C THR A 173 -11.13 -12.84 33.77
N LYS A 174 -11.89 -13.13 32.71
CA LYS A 174 -12.72 -12.12 32.05
C LYS A 174 -13.74 -11.50 33.01
N ASP A 175 -14.35 -12.34 33.86
CA ASP A 175 -15.39 -11.93 34.82
C ASP A 175 -14.83 -11.07 35.97
N LYS A 176 -13.53 -11.19 36.24
CA LYS A 176 -12.86 -10.42 37.30
C LYS A 176 -12.45 -9.02 36.86
N MET A 177 -12.26 -8.81 35.55
CA MET A 177 -11.78 -7.54 35.01
C MET A 177 -12.89 -6.73 34.31
N THR A 178 -13.81 -7.38 33.59
CA THR A 178 -14.87 -6.67 32.84
C THR A 178 -16.18 -6.77 33.61
N ILE A 179 -16.54 -5.71 34.34
CA ILE A 179 -17.76 -5.68 35.15
C ILE A 179 -18.98 -5.50 34.26
N LYS A 180 -18.95 -4.51 33.37
CA LYS A 180 -20.06 -4.20 32.45
C LYS A 180 -19.56 -3.87 31.06
N CYS A 181 -20.32 -4.29 30.06
CA CYS A 181 -20.04 -4.06 28.65
C CYS A 181 -21.35 -3.68 27.97
N LYS A 182 -21.40 -2.57 27.26
CA LYS A 182 -22.57 -2.24 26.44
C LYS A 182 -22.10 -1.63 25.13
N LEU A 183 -22.64 -2.12 24.02
CA LEU A 183 -22.42 -1.50 22.71
C LEU A 183 -23.71 -0.82 22.30
N ASN A 184 -23.66 0.51 22.15
CA ASN A 184 -24.74 1.28 21.55
C ASN A 184 -24.42 1.49 20.06
N GLY A 185 -25.44 1.55 19.21
CA GLY A 185 -25.30 1.93 17.80
C GLY A 185 -26.38 1.28 16.93
N ARG A 186 -25.99 0.80 15.74
CA ARG A 186 -26.92 0.09 14.85
C ARG A 186 -27.21 -1.34 15.33
N MET A 187 -26.23 -1.97 15.97
CA MET A 187 -26.37 -3.28 16.60
C MET A 187 -26.17 -3.09 18.09
N ASP A 188 -27.24 -2.69 18.77
CA ASP A 188 -27.23 -2.58 20.23
C ASP A 188 -26.97 -3.95 20.84
N MET A 189 -26.00 -4.04 21.74
CA MET A 189 -25.70 -5.22 22.52
C MET A 189 -25.92 -4.91 24.00
N ASP A 190 -26.77 -5.71 24.63
CA ASP A 190 -26.89 -5.76 26.09
C ASP A 190 -25.61 -6.34 26.73
N GLU A 191 -25.57 -6.35 28.06
CA GLU A 191 -24.40 -6.77 28.83
C GLU A 191 -23.94 -8.19 28.49
N ASP A 192 -24.87 -9.14 28.45
CA ASP A 192 -24.56 -10.55 28.17
C ASP A 192 -24.07 -10.77 26.73
N GLN A 193 -24.66 -10.08 25.76
CA GLN A 193 -24.26 -10.18 24.36
C GLN A 193 -22.88 -9.55 24.17
N CYS A 194 -22.68 -8.34 24.67
CA CYS A 194 -21.42 -7.61 24.58
C CYS A 194 -20.27 -8.41 25.22
N TYR A 195 -20.53 -9.03 26.37
CA TYR A 195 -19.57 -9.85 27.10
C TYR A 195 -19.13 -11.11 26.35
N LYS A 196 -20.02 -11.71 25.53
CA LYS A 196 -19.69 -12.89 24.69
C LYS A 196 -18.74 -12.55 23.54
N HIS A 197 -18.62 -11.29 23.17
CA HIS A 197 -17.72 -10.83 22.10
C HIS A 197 -16.26 -10.68 22.54
N PHE A 198 -15.95 -10.86 23.83
CA PHE A 198 -14.58 -10.87 24.33
C PHE A 198 -13.92 -12.24 24.22
N ARG A 199 -12.70 -12.27 23.66
CA ARG A 199 -11.84 -13.45 23.61
C ARG A 199 -10.57 -13.21 24.44
N LEU A 200 -10.13 -14.25 25.16
CA LEU A 200 -8.85 -14.24 25.87
C LEU A 200 -7.69 -14.24 24.85
N TYR A 201 -6.75 -13.34 25.07
CA TYR A 201 -5.42 -13.33 24.46
C TYR A 201 -4.38 -13.22 25.58
N HIS A 202 -3.50 -14.21 25.68
CA HIS A 202 -2.43 -14.18 26.67
C HIS A 202 -1.14 -13.64 26.04
N ASN A 203 -0.62 -12.54 26.59
CA ASN A 203 0.66 -11.96 26.22
C ASN A 203 1.70 -12.27 27.31
N ALA A 204 2.92 -12.61 26.92
CA ALA A 204 3.96 -12.96 27.89
C ALA A 204 4.29 -11.80 28.83
N GLU A 205 4.27 -10.55 28.38
CA GLU A 205 4.64 -9.36 29.17
C GLU A 205 3.45 -8.68 29.85
N HIS A 206 2.24 -8.87 29.35
CA HIS A 206 1.03 -8.21 29.84
C HIS A 206 0.03 -9.15 30.53
N GLY A 207 0.33 -10.46 30.56
CA GLY A 207 -0.52 -11.46 31.19
C GLY A 207 -1.78 -11.75 30.37
N ASN A 208 -2.90 -11.97 31.07
CA ASN A 208 -4.18 -12.25 30.43
C ASN A 208 -4.86 -10.94 29.99
N CYS A 209 -5.10 -10.83 28.69
CA CYS A 209 -5.83 -9.73 28.09
C CYS A 209 -7.12 -10.22 27.44
N PHE A 210 -8.12 -9.35 27.36
CA PHE A 210 -9.42 -9.66 26.79
C PHE A 210 -9.69 -8.72 25.63
N THR A 211 -9.96 -9.30 24.46
CA THR A 211 -10.16 -8.50 23.24
C THR A 211 -11.59 -8.58 22.77
N PHE A 212 -12.24 -7.43 22.71
CA PHE A 212 -13.53 -7.23 22.07
C PHE A 212 -13.37 -7.26 20.56
N ASN A 213 -14.34 -7.87 19.86
CA ASN A 213 -14.36 -7.95 18.39
C ASN A 213 -13.10 -8.61 17.79
N ALA A 214 -12.60 -9.65 18.45
CA ALA A 214 -11.43 -10.42 18.03
C ALA A 214 -11.78 -11.39 16.87
N GLN A 215 -11.37 -11.05 15.65
CA GLN A 215 -11.67 -11.81 14.42
C GLN A 215 -10.48 -12.64 13.91
N TRP A 216 -9.31 -12.58 14.54
CA TRP A 216 -8.16 -13.40 14.15
C TRP A 216 -8.49 -14.90 14.21
N ASN A 217 -7.89 -15.64 13.27
CA ASN A 217 -8.02 -17.09 13.09
C ASN A 217 -9.45 -17.59 12.82
N MET A 218 -10.37 -16.70 12.41
CA MET A 218 -11.71 -17.09 11.97
C MET A 218 -11.75 -17.24 10.44
N ALA A 219 -12.35 -18.31 9.93
CA ALA A 219 -12.54 -18.48 8.49
C ALA A 219 -13.61 -17.53 7.93
N ASN A 220 -14.69 -17.31 8.70
CA ASN A 220 -15.75 -16.38 8.38
C ASN A 220 -15.76 -15.24 9.42
N HIS A 221 -15.20 -14.10 9.05
CA HIS A 221 -15.18 -12.94 9.93
C HIS A 221 -16.58 -12.32 10.02
N LYS A 222 -17.09 -12.14 11.25
CA LYS A 222 -18.33 -11.42 11.51
C LYS A 222 -17.98 -10.02 12.00
N MET A 223 -17.65 -9.13 11.07
CA MET A 223 -17.24 -7.76 11.39
C MET A 223 -18.38 -6.97 12.04
N LEU A 224 -18.06 -6.30 13.14
CA LEU A 224 -18.88 -5.22 13.68
C LEU A 224 -18.56 -3.93 12.93
N TYR A 225 -19.53 -3.03 12.86
CA TYR A 225 -19.38 -1.76 12.16
C TYR A 225 -19.75 -0.59 13.09
N ALA A 226 -19.03 0.51 12.91
CA ALA A 226 -19.20 1.77 13.60
C ALA A 226 -19.80 2.82 12.64
N TYR A 227 -20.68 3.65 13.17
CA TYR A 227 -21.25 4.82 12.49
C TYR A 227 -20.68 6.10 13.10
N GLU A 228 -20.35 7.04 12.23
CA GLU A 228 -20.23 8.44 12.63
C GLU A 228 -21.64 8.98 12.93
N SER A 229 -21.77 9.84 13.94
CA SER A 229 -23.05 10.46 14.24
C SER A 229 -23.52 11.28 13.04
N ASP A 230 -24.73 11.02 12.55
CA ASP A 230 -25.39 11.86 11.56
C ASP A 230 -26.82 12.19 12.02
N MET A 231 -27.58 12.87 11.16
CA MET A 231 -28.94 13.32 11.49
C MET A 231 -29.93 12.16 11.75
N TRP A 232 -29.59 10.94 11.35
CA TRP A 232 -30.43 9.74 11.40
C TRP A 232 -29.83 8.61 12.25
N ASN A 233 -28.51 8.58 12.41
CA ASN A 233 -27.76 7.52 13.07
C ASN A 233 -27.10 8.02 14.35
N LYS A 234 -27.34 7.28 15.44
CA LYS A 234 -26.61 7.47 16.70
C LYS A 234 -25.15 7.01 16.53
N PRO A 235 -24.19 7.70 17.18
CA PRO A 235 -22.81 7.24 17.18
C PRO A 235 -22.71 5.85 17.80
N THR A 236 -21.79 5.04 17.28
CA THR A 236 -21.49 3.74 17.88
C THR A 236 -20.56 3.93 19.06
N GLU A 237 -20.98 3.48 20.24
CA GLU A 237 -20.27 3.68 21.50
C GLU A 237 -20.11 2.35 22.24
N LEU A 238 -18.87 2.01 22.61
CA LEU A 238 -18.59 0.91 23.52
C LEU A 238 -18.39 1.48 24.92
N LEU A 239 -19.31 1.16 25.82
CA LEU A 239 -19.29 1.53 27.22
C LEU A 239 -18.74 0.35 28.03
N LEU A 240 -17.69 0.61 28.80
CA LEU A 240 -17.02 -0.39 29.62
C LEU A 240 -16.93 0.11 31.06
N ASP A 241 -17.31 -0.75 32.00
CA ASP A 241 -17.06 -0.60 33.42
C ASP A 241 -16.06 -1.70 33.83
N LEU A 242 -14.87 -1.29 34.26
CA LEU A 242 -13.73 -2.19 34.44
C LEU A 242 -13.29 -2.19 35.89
N ASP A 243 -13.09 -3.39 36.45
CA ASP A 243 -12.48 -3.57 37.75
C ASP A 243 -11.00 -3.87 37.58
N VAL A 244 -10.16 -3.05 38.21
CA VAL A 244 -8.72 -3.27 38.23
C VAL A 244 -8.33 -4.19 39.39
N GLN A 245 -9.18 -4.33 40.41
CA GLN A 245 -8.93 -5.09 41.64
C GLN A 245 -7.59 -4.71 42.28
N THR A 246 -7.50 -3.49 42.80
CA THR A 246 -6.26 -2.92 43.36
C THR A 246 -5.65 -3.75 44.48
N GLU A 247 -6.48 -4.46 45.24
CA GLU A 247 -6.12 -5.37 46.32
C GLU A 247 -5.42 -6.65 45.84
N GLU A 248 -5.56 -6.99 44.56
CA GLU A 248 -4.93 -8.15 43.93
C GLU A 248 -3.53 -7.84 43.36
N TYR A 249 -3.05 -6.61 43.51
CA TYR A 249 -1.73 -6.19 43.04
C TYR A 249 -0.63 -6.78 43.94
N LEU A 250 0.38 -7.38 43.30
CA LEU A 250 1.56 -7.92 43.98
C LEU A 250 2.58 -6.84 44.34
N ASP A 251 2.67 -5.79 43.51
CA ASP A 251 3.55 -4.64 43.68
C ASP A 251 2.73 -3.38 44.05
N ASP A 252 2.93 -2.90 45.27
CA ASP A 252 2.24 -1.72 45.82
C ASP A 252 2.67 -0.40 45.12
N HIS A 253 3.82 -0.39 44.44
CA HIS A 253 4.27 0.78 43.66
C HIS A 253 3.64 0.84 42.27
N LYS A 254 3.02 -0.25 41.83
CA LYS A 254 2.47 -0.36 40.49
C LYS A 254 1.15 0.40 40.40
N THR A 255 1.09 1.38 39.50
CA THR A 255 -0.13 2.17 39.32
C THR A 255 -1.28 1.29 38.84
N PRO A 256 -2.41 1.24 39.56
CA PRO A 256 -3.57 0.48 39.11
C PRO A 256 -4.19 1.08 37.86
N SER A 257 -4.17 0.30 36.78
CA SER A 257 -4.65 0.74 35.47
C SER A 257 -4.98 -0.42 34.55
N VAL A 258 -5.80 -0.13 33.54
CA VAL A 258 -6.00 -0.99 32.38
C VAL A 258 -5.22 -0.41 31.20
N LEU A 259 -4.52 -1.27 30.48
CA LEU A 259 -3.87 -0.96 29.21
C LEU A 259 -4.83 -1.31 28.07
N ILE A 260 -5.10 -0.34 27.21
CA ILE A 260 -6.06 -0.43 26.12
C ILE A 260 -5.30 -0.35 24.79
N TYR A 261 -5.35 -1.44 24.03
CA TYR A 261 -4.80 -1.49 22.67
C TYR A 261 -5.94 -1.49 21.66
N VAL A 262 -5.83 -0.60 20.69
CA VAL A 262 -6.74 -0.51 19.56
C VAL A 262 -6.02 -1.08 18.35
N HIS A 263 -6.64 -2.04 17.68
CA HIS A 263 -6.05 -2.63 16.48
C HIS A 263 -7.14 -3.05 15.48
N ASP A 264 -6.71 -3.41 14.28
CA ASP A 264 -7.62 -4.01 13.29
C ASP A 264 -8.07 -5.40 13.79
N PRO A 265 -9.38 -5.70 13.78
CA PRO A 265 -9.93 -6.90 14.43
C PRO A 265 -9.42 -8.22 13.84
N ARG A 266 -8.89 -8.20 12.61
CA ARG A 266 -8.34 -9.38 11.91
C ARG A 266 -6.97 -9.80 12.44
N PHE A 267 -6.26 -8.89 13.11
CA PHE A 267 -4.88 -9.06 13.50
C PHE A 267 -4.77 -9.14 15.02
N TYR A 268 -3.65 -9.70 15.50
CA TYR A 268 -3.36 -9.70 16.92
C TYR A 268 -2.93 -8.31 17.40
N PRO A 269 -3.30 -7.91 18.64
CA PRO A 269 -2.83 -6.66 19.23
C PRO A 269 -1.30 -6.57 19.22
N ASP A 270 -0.78 -5.42 18.83
CA ASP A 270 0.65 -5.11 18.86
C ASP A 270 1.03 -4.50 20.21
N PHE A 271 1.66 -5.30 21.07
CA PHE A 271 2.07 -4.88 22.41
C PHE A 271 3.33 -4.02 22.43
N ASP A 272 4.06 -3.93 21.30
CA ASP A 272 5.21 -3.02 21.18
C ASP A 272 4.76 -1.58 20.94
N SER A 273 3.51 -1.39 20.51
CA SER A 273 2.92 -0.07 20.27
C SER A 273 2.46 0.58 21.59
N GLU A 274 2.37 1.92 21.60
CA GLU A 274 1.92 2.65 22.78
C GLU A 274 0.44 2.36 23.08
N ALA A 275 0.17 1.82 24.26
CA ALA A 275 -1.17 1.58 24.76
C ALA A 275 -1.77 2.84 25.39
N VAL A 276 -3.10 2.98 25.32
CA VAL A 276 -3.80 3.96 26.14
C VAL A 276 -3.90 3.40 27.57
N LYS A 277 -3.20 4.02 28.51
CA LYS A 277 -3.20 3.62 29.93
C LYS A 277 -4.31 4.35 30.70
N ALA A 278 -5.39 3.65 31.01
CA ALA A 278 -6.50 4.16 31.80
C ALA A 278 -6.31 3.81 33.29
N ARG A 279 -6.06 4.82 34.14
CA ARG A 279 -5.93 4.65 35.60
C ARG A 279 -7.29 4.42 36.26
N ALA A 280 -7.32 3.61 37.30
CA ALA A 280 -8.54 3.38 38.09
C ALA A 280 -9.09 4.68 38.71
N GLY A 281 -10.39 4.70 39.01
CA GLY A 281 -11.08 5.83 39.67
C GLY A 281 -11.40 7.02 38.77
N HIS A 282 -11.31 6.87 37.45
CA HIS A 282 -11.56 7.94 36.47
C HIS A 282 -12.48 7.46 35.35
N PHE A 283 -13.23 8.39 34.76
CA PHE A 283 -13.98 8.17 33.53
C PHE A 283 -13.18 8.69 32.34
N TYR A 284 -13.05 7.87 31.30
CA TYR A 284 -12.34 8.21 30.06
C TYR A 284 -13.30 8.22 28.89
N SER A 285 -13.18 9.22 28.03
CA SER A 285 -13.85 9.28 26.72
C SER A 285 -12.79 9.33 25.64
N VAL A 286 -12.81 8.34 24.73
CA VAL A 286 -11.79 8.19 23.69
C VAL A 286 -12.45 8.29 22.32
N GLY A 287 -12.19 9.40 21.62
CA GLY A 287 -12.57 9.57 20.22
C GLY A 287 -11.57 8.87 19.30
N MET A 288 -12.06 8.21 18.25
CA MET A 288 -11.23 7.40 17.35
C MET A 288 -11.34 7.89 15.91
N ARG A 289 -10.20 7.91 15.19
CA ARG A 289 -10.14 8.21 13.76
C ARG A 289 -9.32 7.15 13.04
N LYS A 290 -9.94 6.44 12.09
CA LYS A 290 -9.24 5.44 11.27
C LYS A 290 -8.37 6.13 10.22
N THR A 291 -7.08 5.82 10.23
CA THR A 291 -6.13 6.21 9.17
C THR A 291 -5.70 4.95 8.44
N THR A 292 -5.60 4.98 7.11
CA THR A 292 -5.15 3.82 6.32
C THR A 292 -3.99 4.23 5.44
N THR A 293 -2.82 3.65 5.70
CA THR A 293 -1.60 3.86 4.92
C THR A 293 -1.45 2.74 3.90
N LYS A 294 -1.25 3.07 2.62
CA LYS A 294 -0.98 2.11 1.55
C LYS A 294 0.41 2.37 0.99
N LEU A 295 1.30 1.39 1.15
CA LEU A 295 2.68 1.44 0.67
C LEU A 295 2.82 0.65 -0.63
N LEU A 296 3.72 1.10 -1.51
CA LEU A 296 4.00 0.47 -2.80
C LEU A 296 5.09 -0.60 -2.65
N PRO A 297 4.90 -1.82 -3.18
CA PRO A 297 5.93 -2.86 -3.14
C PRO A 297 7.18 -2.47 -3.92
N LEU A 298 8.25 -3.27 -3.82
CA LEU A 298 9.42 -3.11 -4.69
C LEU A 298 9.01 -3.01 -6.17
N PRO A 299 9.67 -2.14 -6.97
CA PRO A 299 10.93 -1.43 -6.71
C PRO A 299 10.80 -0.06 -6.00
N TYR A 300 9.60 0.35 -5.59
CA TYR A 300 9.40 1.64 -4.94
C TYR A 300 10.03 1.69 -3.54
N GLN A 301 10.63 2.82 -3.19
CA GLN A 301 11.33 3.03 -1.91
C GLN A 301 10.38 3.35 -0.74
N THR A 302 9.28 2.61 -0.62
CA THR A 302 8.29 2.83 0.46
C THR A 302 8.38 1.83 1.61
N ASN A 303 9.40 0.94 1.57
CA ASN A 303 9.62 -0.11 2.57
C ASN A 303 8.38 -0.98 2.86
N CYS A 304 7.61 -1.27 1.80
CA CYS A 304 6.38 -2.05 1.92
C CYS A 304 6.69 -3.50 2.28
N THR A 305 6.15 -3.94 3.43
CA THR A 305 6.34 -5.29 3.92
C THR A 305 5.07 -6.12 3.72
N LYS A 306 5.20 -7.30 3.09
CA LYS A 306 4.06 -8.22 2.88
C LYS A 306 3.84 -9.11 4.11
N TYR A 307 3.10 -8.61 5.09
CA TYR A 307 2.83 -9.31 6.36
C TYR A 307 2.22 -10.71 6.17
N SER A 308 1.35 -10.90 5.18
CA SER A 308 0.74 -12.21 4.90
C SER A 308 1.72 -13.29 4.45
N ALA A 309 2.91 -12.91 3.98
CA ALA A 309 3.95 -13.85 3.53
C ALA A 309 5.01 -14.13 4.62
N MET A 310 4.87 -13.57 5.82
CA MET A 310 5.86 -13.75 6.88
C MET A 310 5.83 -15.18 7.46
N PRO A 311 6.98 -15.80 7.77
CA PRO A 311 7.05 -17.14 8.37
C PRO A 311 6.28 -17.29 9.69
N TRP A 312 6.08 -16.20 10.43
CA TRP A 312 5.30 -16.19 11.66
C TRP A 312 3.83 -16.53 11.40
N VAL A 313 3.25 -16.03 10.31
CA VAL A 313 1.84 -16.25 9.94
C VAL A 313 1.57 -17.73 9.70
N ASN A 314 2.49 -18.40 9.00
CA ASN A 314 2.40 -19.84 8.73
C ASN A 314 2.44 -20.68 10.02
N ARG A 315 3.18 -20.23 11.04
CA ARG A 315 3.30 -20.94 12.33
C ARG A 315 2.13 -20.70 13.27
N ASN A 316 1.55 -19.51 13.28
CA ASN A 316 0.55 -19.10 14.28
C ASN A 316 -0.89 -19.03 13.73
N LYS A 317 -1.09 -19.34 12.44
CA LYS A 317 -2.40 -19.32 11.75
C LYS A 317 -3.16 -17.99 11.86
N GLY A 318 -2.45 -16.89 12.11
CA GLY A 318 -3.00 -15.55 12.19
C GLY A 318 -2.01 -14.53 11.63
N THR A 319 -2.50 -13.33 11.34
CA THR A 319 -1.71 -12.25 10.78
C THR A 319 -1.32 -11.23 11.85
N LEU A 320 -0.09 -10.70 11.74
CA LEU A 320 0.42 -9.64 12.60
C LEU A 320 -0.14 -8.28 12.18
N THR A 321 -0.37 -7.42 13.15
CA THR A 321 -0.75 -6.02 12.88
C THR A 321 0.37 -5.35 12.08
N PRO A 322 0.04 -4.75 10.92
CA PRO A 322 0.99 -3.94 10.16
C PRO A 322 1.48 -2.75 11.00
N LYS A 323 2.78 -2.45 10.93
CA LYS A 323 3.38 -1.26 11.57
C LYS A 323 3.47 -0.12 10.57
#